data_AF-A0A268ERP1-F1
#
_entry.id   AF-A0A268ERP1-F1
#
_cell.length_a   1.000
_cell.length_b   1.000
_cell.length_c   1.000
_cell.angle_alpha   90.00
_cell.angle_beta   90.00
_cell.angle_gamma   90.00
#
_symmetry.space_group_name_H-M   'P 1'
#
loop_
_entity.id
_entity.type
_entity.pdbx_description
1 polymer ?
#
loop_
_entity_poly.entity_id
_entity_poly.type
_entity_poly.pdbx_seq_one_letter_code
_entity_poly.pdbx_strand_id
1 'polypeptide(L)'
;MSKAETLWIIPDGYIPPSSCGELVSHESVCVLNTSDQDAEVTIHAYFEDREPLMNMQAIVPARRTRHIRTSSLIAGSERIPPGVPYAMEVRSSVPVYVQYSRLDSTQAENALMSVMAFPVRE
;
A
#
# COMPACT_ATOMS: atom_id res chain seq x y z
N MET A 1 14.43 -7.32 14.66
CA MET A 1 13.52 -7.93 13.66
C MET A 1 12.18 -7.23 13.78
N SER A 2 11.58 -6.80 12.67
CA SER A 2 10.23 -6.22 12.71
C SER A 2 9.24 -7.29 13.17
N LYS A 3 8.37 -6.91 14.10
CA LYS A 3 7.26 -7.76 14.56
C LYS A 3 6.00 -7.32 13.81
N ALA A 4 4.96 -8.17 13.84
CA ALA A 4 3.63 -7.74 13.43
C ALA A 4 3.17 -6.59 14.33
N GLU A 5 2.54 -5.58 13.76
CA GLU A 5 2.00 -4.41 14.45
C GLU A 5 0.67 -4.01 13.80
N THR A 6 -0.10 -3.15 14.45
CA THR A 6 -1.39 -2.65 13.95
C THR A 6 -1.27 -1.33 13.18
N LEU A 7 -0.11 -0.67 13.22
CA LEU A 7 0.14 0.61 12.56
C LEU A 7 1.49 0.59 11.81
N TRP A 8 1.46 0.96 10.53
CA TRP A 8 2.61 0.95 9.63
C TRP A 8 2.65 2.21 8.77
N ILE A 9 3.87 2.73 8.54
CA ILE A 9 4.11 3.95 7.75
C ILE A 9 4.94 3.63 6.52
N ILE A 10 4.50 4.14 5.36
CA ILE A 10 5.21 4.06 4.08
C ILE A 10 5.39 5.49 3.57
N PRO A 11 6.58 6.09 3.67
CA PRO A 11 6.78 7.50 3.32
C PRO A 11 6.89 7.77 1.81
N ASP A 12 7.03 6.74 0.97
CA ASP A 12 7.18 6.87 -0.48
C ASP A 12 6.13 6.05 -1.24
N GLY A 13 5.12 6.73 -1.76
CA GLY A 13 4.09 6.23 -2.65
C GLY A 13 4.05 7.05 -3.94
N TYR A 14 3.91 6.35 -5.07
CA TYR A 14 3.81 6.95 -6.40
C TYR A 14 3.34 5.87 -7.38
N ILE A 15 2.12 6.02 -7.90
CA ILE A 15 1.63 5.18 -8.99
C ILE A 15 2.22 5.74 -10.28
N PRO A 16 3.07 5.00 -11.03
CA PRO A 16 3.62 5.53 -12.27
C PRO A 16 2.49 5.88 -13.27
N PRO A 17 2.58 7.02 -13.97
CA PRO A 17 1.48 7.55 -14.79
C PRO A 17 1.24 6.80 -16.09
N SER A 18 2.19 5.98 -16.52
CA SER A 18 2.13 5.22 -17.75
C SER A 18 2.76 3.83 -17.57
N SER A 19 2.59 2.99 -18.57
CA SER A 19 3.19 1.67 -18.66
C SER A 19 3.62 1.43 -20.10
N CYS A 20 4.68 0.66 -20.30
CA CYS A 20 5.13 0.25 -21.62
C CYS A 20 5.36 -1.27 -21.67
N GLY A 21 5.28 -1.84 -22.88
CA GLY A 21 5.38 -3.29 -23.08
C GLY A 21 4.19 -4.07 -22.50
N GLU A 22 4.44 -5.29 -22.05
CA GLU A 22 3.41 -6.21 -21.55
C GLU A 22 3.08 -6.03 -20.06
N LEU A 23 3.94 -5.31 -19.31
CA LEU A 23 3.79 -5.11 -17.88
C LEU A 23 3.08 -3.79 -17.58
N VAL A 24 2.12 -3.83 -16.65
CA VAL A 24 1.44 -2.64 -16.15
C VAL A 24 2.17 -2.14 -14.90
N SER A 25 2.63 -0.90 -14.93
CA SER A 25 3.18 -0.20 -13.78
C SER A 25 2.18 -0.20 -12.64
N HIS A 26 2.65 -0.59 -11.47
CA HIS A 26 1.81 -0.61 -10.28
C HIS A 26 2.68 -0.59 -9.04
N GLU A 27 2.03 -0.26 -7.93
CA GLU A 27 2.58 -0.47 -6.61
C GLU A 27 1.61 -1.34 -5.81
N SER A 28 2.11 -1.92 -4.73
CA SER A 28 1.31 -2.75 -3.85
C SER A 28 1.72 -2.59 -2.40
N VAL A 29 0.71 -2.46 -1.55
CA VAL A 29 0.83 -2.69 -0.12
C VAL A 29 0.62 -4.19 0.09
N CYS A 30 1.72 -4.92 0.25
CA CYS A 30 1.73 -6.36 0.49
C CYS A 30 1.56 -6.61 1.99
N VAL A 31 0.43 -7.20 2.35
CA VAL A 31 0.07 -7.46 3.76
C VAL A 31 0.05 -8.95 4.03
N LEU A 32 0.76 -9.39 5.07
CA LEU A 32 0.69 -10.74 5.60
C LEU A 32 -0.04 -10.72 6.96
N ASN A 33 -1.17 -11.42 7.02
CA ASN A 33 -1.90 -11.68 8.25
C ASN A 33 -1.60 -13.11 8.73
N THR A 34 -0.82 -13.23 9.81
CA THR A 34 -0.51 -14.52 10.45
C THR A 34 -1.48 -14.89 11.57
N SER A 35 -2.45 -14.04 11.88
CA SER A 35 -3.42 -14.28 12.95
C SER A 35 -4.54 -15.23 12.50
N ASP A 36 -5.31 -15.73 13.47
CA ASP A 36 -6.49 -16.56 13.24
C ASP A 36 -7.77 -15.74 13.01
N GLN A 37 -7.68 -14.42 12.88
CA GLN A 37 -8.80 -13.51 12.61
C GLN A 37 -8.58 -12.78 11.29
N ASP A 38 -9.67 -12.40 10.61
CA ASP A 38 -9.59 -11.55 9.43
C ASP A 38 -9.10 -10.16 9.83
N ALA A 39 -8.15 -9.60 9.07
CA ALA A 39 -7.62 -8.27 9.30
C ALA A 39 -8.42 -7.26 8.46
N GLU A 40 -9.03 -6.30 9.14
CA GLU A 40 -9.60 -5.10 8.54
C GLU A 40 -8.48 -4.07 8.40
N VAL A 41 -7.99 -3.91 7.18
CA VAL A 41 -6.91 -2.98 6.85
C VAL A 41 -7.50 -1.68 6.34
N THR A 42 -7.11 -0.58 6.96
CA THR A 42 -7.47 0.78 6.54
C THR A 42 -6.23 1.52 6.10
N ILE A 43 -6.26 2.10 4.90
CA ILE A 43 -5.17 2.86 4.31
C ILE A 43 -5.58 4.33 4.22
N HIS A 44 -4.66 5.20 4.58
CA HIS A 44 -4.76 6.66 4.42
C HIS A 44 -3.61 7.13 3.54
N ALA A 45 -3.88 8.01 2.58
CA ALA A 45 -2.87 8.58 1.70
C ALA A 45 -2.74 10.09 1.96
N TYR A 46 -1.53 10.55 2.25
CA TYR A 46 -1.19 11.93 2.54
C TYR A 46 -0.46 12.53 1.34
N PHE A 47 -0.87 13.72 0.90
CA PHE A 47 -0.32 14.39 -0.28
C PHE A 47 0.46 15.64 0.12
N GLU A 48 1.29 16.14 -0.78
CA GLU A 48 2.12 17.33 -0.54
C GLU A 48 1.33 18.64 -0.54
N ASP A 49 0.17 18.69 -1.22
CA ASP A 49 -0.51 19.93 -1.61
C ASP A 49 -2.03 19.95 -1.33
N ARG A 50 -2.57 18.93 -0.66
CA ARG A 50 -4.01 18.79 -0.38
C ARG A 50 -4.29 17.89 0.83
N GLU A 51 -5.55 17.92 1.27
CA GLU A 51 -6.05 17.04 2.32
C GLU A 51 -5.85 15.55 1.99
N PRO A 52 -5.59 14.70 3.00
CA PRO A 52 -5.35 13.29 2.80
C PRO A 52 -6.61 12.55 2.35
N LEU A 53 -6.41 11.50 1.55
CA LEU A 53 -7.47 10.55 1.20
C LEU A 53 -7.57 9.49 2.30
N MET A 54 -8.67 9.51 3.04
CA MET A 54 -8.84 8.69 4.24
C MET A 54 -9.76 7.48 4.00
N ASN A 55 -9.68 6.50 4.89
CA ASN A 55 -10.63 5.37 5.02
C ASN A 55 -10.74 4.44 3.79
N MET A 56 -9.64 4.20 3.07
CA MET A 56 -9.62 3.18 2.02
C MET A 56 -9.48 1.79 2.65
N GLN A 57 -10.46 0.91 2.45
CA GLN A 57 -10.55 -0.37 3.17
C GLN A 57 -10.15 -1.58 2.31
N ALA A 58 -9.52 -2.56 2.96
CA ALA A 58 -9.26 -3.88 2.41
C ALA A 58 -9.33 -4.95 3.51
N ILE A 59 -9.75 -6.16 3.15
CA ILE A 59 -9.72 -7.32 4.05
C ILE A 59 -8.56 -8.24 3.68
N VAL A 60 -7.80 -8.68 4.68
CA VAL A 60 -6.80 -9.74 4.55
C VAL A 60 -7.23 -10.92 5.43
N PRO A 61 -7.72 -12.02 4.85
CA PRO A 61 -8.27 -13.11 5.65
C PRO A 61 -7.25 -13.72 6.62
N ALA A 62 -7.75 -14.38 7.67
CA ALA A 62 -6.92 -15.12 8.63
C ALA A 62 -5.92 -16.05 7.92
N ARG A 63 -4.66 -16.04 8.37
CA ARG A 63 -3.58 -16.87 7.83
C ARG A 63 -3.41 -16.74 6.31
N ARG A 64 -3.50 -15.52 5.75
CA ARG A 64 -3.33 -15.23 4.32
C ARG A 64 -2.46 -14.00 4.08
N THR A 65 -1.97 -13.87 2.85
CA THR A 65 -1.36 -12.65 2.32
C THR A 65 -2.28 -12.03 1.27
N ARG A 66 -2.20 -10.71 1.11
CA ARG A 66 -2.86 -9.97 0.03
C ARG A 66 -1.95 -8.86 -0.46
N HIS A 67 -1.78 -8.78 -1.78
CA HIS A 67 -1.07 -7.70 -2.44
C HIS A 67 -2.10 -6.66 -2.89
N ILE A 68 -2.25 -5.60 -2.10
CA ILE A 68 -3.28 -4.59 -2.30
C ILE A 68 -2.72 -3.55 -3.27
N ARG A 69 -3.26 -3.51 -4.51
CA ARG A 69 -2.93 -2.46 -5.47
C ARG A 69 -3.52 -1.13 -5.01
N THR A 70 -2.69 -0.13 -4.79
CA THR A 70 -3.12 1.21 -4.34
C THR A 70 -4.09 1.85 -5.33
N SER A 71 -3.90 1.63 -6.63
CA SER A 71 -4.81 2.09 -7.70
C SER A 71 -6.21 1.48 -7.65
N SER A 72 -6.38 0.37 -6.93
CA SER A 72 -7.69 -0.27 -6.73
C SER A 72 -8.44 0.26 -5.51
N LEU A 73 -7.75 1.00 -4.62
CA LEU A 73 -8.34 1.56 -3.41
C LEU A 73 -9.25 2.74 -3.74
N ILE A 74 -10.34 2.85 -2.98
CA ILE A 74 -11.37 3.87 -3.16
C ILE A 74 -11.74 4.42 -1.78
N ALA A 75 -11.85 5.74 -1.68
CA ALA A 75 -12.45 6.43 -0.54
C ALA A 75 -13.64 7.25 -1.04
N GLY A 76 -14.86 6.80 -0.74
CA GLY A 76 -16.07 7.37 -1.32
C GLY A 76 -16.08 7.21 -2.85
N SER A 77 -15.95 8.31 -3.58
CA SER A 77 -15.83 8.34 -5.06
C SER A 77 -14.41 8.60 -5.56
N GLU A 78 -13.46 8.83 -4.65
CA GLU A 78 -12.10 9.25 -4.97
C GLU A 78 -11.10 8.09 -4.93
N ARG A 79 -10.01 8.24 -5.68
CA ARG A 79 -8.90 7.28 -5.78
C ARG A 79 -7.58 8.03 -5.71
N ILE A 80 -6.52 7.31 -5.37
CA ILE A 80 -5.16 7.83 -5.47
C ILE A 80 -4.85 8.09 -6.96
N PRO A 81 -4.52 9.32 -7.35
CA PRO A 81 -4.24 9.64 -8.75
C PRO A 81 -2.85 9.17 -9.16
N PRO A 82 -2.68 8.71 -10.41
CA PRO A 82 -1.38 8.38 -10.94
C PRO A 82 -0.52 9.61 -11.19
N GLY A 83 0.81 9.45 -11.12
CA GLY A 83 1.77 10.51 -11.34
C GLY A 83 1.89 11.54 -10.21
N VAL A 84 1.28 11.28 -9.05
CA VAL A 84 1.30 12.18 -7.89
C VAL A 84 2.03 11.51 -6.73
N PRO A 85 3.05 12.17 -6.12
CA PRO A 85 3.71 11.66 -4.92
C PRO A 85 2.79 11.73 -3.70
N TYR A 86 2.90 10.73 -2.83
CA TYR A 86 2.13 10.65 -1.59
C TYR A 86 2.82 9.73 -0.57
N ALA A 87 2.38 9.78 0.68
CA ALA A 87 2.77 8.84 1.73
C ALA A 87 1.54 8.07 2.24
N MET A 88 1.75 6.91 2.86
CA MET A 88 0.67 6.09 3.39
C MET A 88 0.82 5.77 4.87
N GLU A 89 -0.31 5.81 5.56
CA GLU A 89 -0.51 5.12 6.83
C GLU A 89 -1.37 3.88 6.58
N VAL A 90 -0.97 2.74 7.14
CA VAL A 90 -1.68 1.47 7.05
C VAL A 90 -2.02 1.00 8.46
N ARG A 91 -3.31 1.00 8.79
CA ARG A 91 -3.87 0.55 10.07
C ARG A 91 -4.52 -0.81 9.90
N SER A 92 -4.48 -1.65 10.93
CA SER A 92 -5.07 -2.99 10.92
C SER A 92 -5.75 -3.30 12.24
N SER A 93 -6.91 -3.99 12.18
CA SER A 93 -7.64 -4.44 13.38
C SER A 93 -6.90 -5.52 14.20
N VAL A 94 -5.93 -6.22 13.58
CA VAL A 94 -5.05 -7.20 14.22
C VAL A 94 -3.60 -6.98 13.77
N PRO A 95 -2.58 -7.43 14.53
CA PRO A 95 -1.19 -7.30 14.11
C PRO A 95 -0.92 -8.01 12.77
N VAL A 96 -0.38 -7.26 11.81
CA VAL A 96 0.00 -7.73 10.46
C VAL A 96 1.42 -7.32 10.14
N TYR A 97 1.99 -7.87 9.06
CA TYR A 97 3.24 -7.39 8.48
C TYR A 97 2.94 -6.66 7.18
N VAL A 98 3.63 -5.55 6.93
CA VAL A 98 3.43 -4.73 5.74
C VAL A 98 4.76 -4.52 5.00
N GLN A 99 4.76 -4.85 3.71
CA GLN A 99 5.81 -4.54 2.77
C GLN A 99 5.22 -3.68 1.65
N TYR A 100 5.99 -2.69 1.18
CA TYR A 100 5.63 -1.90 0.00
C TYR A 100 6.52 -2.29 -1.16
N SER A 101 5.94 -2.43 -2.35
CA SER A 101 6.68 -2.62 -3.59
C SER A 101 6.13 -1.77 -4.73
N ARG A 102 7.01 -1.38 -5.65
CA ARG A 102 6.66 -0.68 -6.89
C ARG A 102 7.35 -1.38 -8.06
N LEU A 103 6.56 -1.70 -9.08
CA LEU A 103 7.02 -2.01 -10.42
C LEU A 103 6.79 -0.78 -11.29
N ASP A 104 7.88 -0.22 -11.79
CA ASP A 104 7.85 0.82 -12.80
C ASP A 104 8.24 0.22 -14.15
N SER A 105 7.27 0.16 -15.06
CA SER A 105 7.45 -0.27 -16.45
C SER A 105 7.28 0.89 -17.44
N THR A 106 7.58 2.14 -17.07
CA THR A 106 7.47 3.28 -18.00
C THR A 106 8.52 3.29 -19.11
N GLN A 107 9.57 2.46 -19.01
CA GLN A 107 10.63 2.28 -19.99
C GLN A 107 10.92 0.79 -20.22
N ALA A 108 11.67 0.45 -21.28
CA ALA A 108 11.97 -0.94 -21.63
C ALA A 108 12.73 -1.68 -20.51
N GLU A 109 13.65 -0.97 -19.85
CA GLU A 109 14.35 -1.41 -18.65
C GLU A 109 13.47 -1.21 -17.41
N ASN A 110 12.66 -2.22 -17.09
CA ASN A 110 11.81 -2.22 -15.90
C ASN A 110 12.61 -1.94 -14.62
N ALA A 111 12.04 -1.15 -13.70
CA ALA A 111 12.58 -0.93 -12.37
C ALA A 111 11.66 -1.54 -11.30
N LEU A 112 12.28 -2.16 -10.29
CA LEU A 112 11.60 -2.73 -9.13
C LEU A 112 12.23 -2.19 -7.86
N MET A 113 11.39 -1.75 -6.93
CA MET A 113 11.80 -1.43 -5.56
C MET A 113 10.86 -2.11 -4.56
N SER A 114 11.40 -2.46 -3.41
CA SER A 114 10.62 -2.97 -2.28
C SER A 114 11.28 -2.61 -0.97
N VAL A 115 10.46 -2.31 0.04
CA VAL A 115 10.91 -1.96 1.38
C VAL A 115 9.89 -2.45 2.41
N MET A 116 10.35 -2.89 3.58
CA MET A 116 9.44 -3.11 4.71
C MET A 116 8.89 -1.76 5.17
N ALA A 117 7.58 -1.68 5.38
CA ALA A 117 7.00 -0.48 5.98
C ALA A 117 7.55 -0.29 7.40
N PHE A 118 7.56 0.96 7.87
CA PHE A 118 8.03 1.27 9.22
C PHE A 118 6.93 0.94 10.26
N PRO A 119 7.17 0.01 11.20
CA PRO A 119 6.20 -0.31 12.24
C PRO A 119 6.17 0.80 13.30
N VAL A 120 4.97 1.28 13.65
CA VAL A 120 4.77 2.21 14.77
C VAL A 120 4.16 1.43 15.92
N ARG A 121 4.80 1.49 17.09
CA ARG A 121 4.26 0.91 18.31
C ARG A 121 3.38 1.95 19.00
N GLU A 122 2.13 1.59 19.20
CA GLU A 122 1.23 2.28 20.12
C GLU A 122 1.48 1.81 21.57
#